data_AF-A0A1G6MSK4-F1
#
_entry.id   AF-A0A1G6MSK4-F1
#
_cell.length_a   1.000
_cell.length_b   1.000
_cell.length_c   1.000
_cell.angle_alpha   90.00
_cell.angle_beta   90.00
_cell.angle_gamma   90.00
#
_symmetry.space_group_name_H-M   'P 1'
#
loop_
_entity.id
_entity.type
_entity.pdbx_description
1 polymer ?
#
loop_
_entity_poly.entity_id
_entity_poly.type
_entity_poly.pdbx_seq_one_letter_code
_entity_poly.pdbx_strand_id
1 'polypeptide(L)'
;MLERLSTNVTLDQIFDDLYNLISEANRIPLTDKIIVEESDLSAILDDLKEAIPKEVKNAGKVLEDSKNILNSAREEAAATVEKANAEAEHIITAAKEEAERLVRQEEIVRQAEMLAKDIKTSAQRYEDEIKQGADQYADQVKTDSLQYADDMLGYLGNSLQSALRAIEENRSSVNDERKSLADVIASRVKHVAPQEEEPAEPVAAEEKPADE
;
A
#
# COMPACT_ATOMS: atom_id res chain seq x y z
N MET A 1 24.07 -45.50 -50.86
CA MET A 1 25.31 -45.98 -50.21
C MET A 1 25.76 -47.34 -50.76
N LEU A 2 24.86 -48.21 -51.23
CA LEU A 2 25.20 -49.56 -51.73
C LEU A 2 25.88 -49.59 -53.12
N GLU A 3 25.61 -48.64 -54.03
CA GLU A 3 26.27 -48.61 -55.35
C GLU A 3 27.79 -48.31 -55.29
N ARG A 4 28.26 -47.53 -54.29
CA ARG A 4 29.66 -47.10 -54.18
C ARG A 4 30.62 -48.23 -53.78
N LEU A 5 30.16 -49.19 -52.98
CA LEU A 5 30.96 -50.39 -52.68
C LEU A 5 31.08 -51.29 -53.92
N SER A 6 30.06 -51.30 -54.79
CA SER A 6 30.06 -52.13 -55.98
C SER A 6 31.09 -51.67 -57.02
N THR A 7 31.36 -50.36 -57.17
CA THR A 7 32.27 -49.85 -58.20
C THR A 7 33.76 -49.91 -57.81
N ASN A 8 34.10 -49.70 -56.54
CA ASN A 8 35.48 -49.87 -56.08
C ASN A 8 35.91 -51.34 -56.18
N VAL A 9 35.01 -52.25 -55.77
CA VAL A 9 35.18 -53.69 -55.94
C VAL A 9 35.35 -54.08 -57.41
N THR A 10 34.64 -53.43 -58.36
CA THR A 10 34.83 -53.75 -59.79
C THR A 10 36.18 -53.30 -60.34
N LEU A 11 36.75 -52.19 -59.87
CA LEU A 11 38.02 -51.69 -60.39
C LEU A 11 39.20 -52.50 -59.83
N ASP A 12 39.13 -52.87 -58.55
CA ASP A 12 40.06 -53.82 -57.93
C ASP A 12 39.99 -55.19 -58.61
N GLN A 13 38.79 -55.68 -58.94
CA GLN A 13 38.61 -56.93 -59.69
C GLN A 13 39.25 -56.90 -61.07
N ILE A 14 39.08 -55.82 -61.84
CA ILE A 14 39.71 -55.69 -63.17
C ILE A 14 41.24 -55.67 -63.05
N PHE A 15 41.79 -55.05 -62.00
CA PHE A 15 43.22 -55.10 -61.74
C PHE A 15 43.70 -56.49 -61.31
N ASP A 16 42.94 -57.19 -60.46
CA ASP A 16 43.23 -58.56 -60.05
C ASP A 16 43.20 -59.51 -61.25
N ASP A 17 42.22 -59.37 -62.15
CA ASP A 17 42.13 -60.13 -63.40
C ASP A 17 43.32 -59.85 -64.32
N LEU A 18 43.76 -58.59 -64.44
CA LEU A 18 44.97 -58.22 -65.16
C LEU A 18 46.23 -58.85 -64.53
N TYR A 19 46.34 -58.82 -63.20
CA TYR A 19 47.45 -59.43 -62.47
C TYR A 19 47.49 -60.94 -62.64
N ASN A 20 46.34 -61.60 -62.62
CA ASN A 20 46.20 -63.03 -62.87
C ASN A 20 46.61 -63.38 -64.30
N LEU A 21 46.14 -62.61 -65.29
CA LEU A 21 46.51 -62.78 -66.70
C LEU A 21 48.04 -62.68 -66.90
N ILE A 22 48.70 -61.73 -66.25
CA ILE A 22 50.16 -61.56 -66.31
C ILE A 22 50.90 -62.69 -65.56
N SER A 23 50.34 -63.18 -64.46
CA SER A 23 50.95 -64.21 -63.62
C SER A 23 50.86 -65.62 -64.22
N GLU A 24 49.76 -65.91 -64.91
CA GLU A 24 49.50 -67.19 -65.58
C GLU A 24 50.05 -67.24 -67.02
N ALA A 25 50.48 -66.10 -67.57
CA ALA A 25 51.03 -66.01 -68.92
C ALA A 25 52.28 -66.87 -69.12
N ASN A 26 52.35 -67.53 -70.28
CA ASN A 26 53.50 -68.36 -70.66
C ASN A 26 54.76 -67.51 -70.84
N ARG A 27 55.80 -67.76 -70.03
CA ARG A 27 57.10 -67.07 -70.15
C ARG A 27 57.97 -67.69 -71.22
N ILE A 28 58.66 -66.84 -71.98
CA ILE A 28 59.64 -67.28 -72.98
C ILE A 28 60.99 -67.51 -72.28
N PRO A 29 61.58 -68.73 -72.34
CA PRO A 29 62.85 -69.05 -71.70
C PRO A 29 63.98 -68.09 -72.12
N LEU A 30 64.87 -67.75 -71.18
CA LEU A 30 66.00 -66.83 -71.39
C LEU A 30 65.60 -65.39 -71.77
N THR A 31 64.34 -65.00 -71.59
CA THR A 31 63.87 -63.61 -71.79
C THR A 31 62.92 -63.17 -70.67
N ASP A 32 62.79 -61.86 -70.48
CA ASP A 32 61.80 -61.29 -69.55
C ASP A 32 60.41 -61.08 -70.18
N LYS A 33 60.10 -61.79 -71.28
CA LYS A 33 58.86 -61.61 -72.04
C LYS A 33 57.81 -62.69 -71.71
N ILE A 34 56.56 -62.27 -71.66
CA ILE A 34 55.38 -63.13 -71.51
C ILE A 34 54.59 -63.18 -72.83
N ILE A 35 53.96 -64.31 -73.11
CA ILE A 35 52.99 -64.49 -74.19
C ILE A 35 51.60 -64.46 -73.59
N VAL A 36 50.77 -63.56 -74.09
CA VAL A 36 49.41 -63.32 -73.61
C VAL A 36 48.45 -63.38 -74.79
N GLU A 37 47.22 -63.84 -74.56
CA GLU A 37 46.17 -63.78 -75.58
C GLU A 37 45.72 -62.34 -75.79
N GLU A 38 45.67 -61.89 -77.04
CA GLU A 38 45.34 -60.51 -77.38
C GLU A 38 43.88 -60.16 -77.02
N SER A 39 42.97 -61.11 -77.22
CA SER A 39 41.54 -61.00 -76.87
C SER A 39 41.33 -60.72 -75.39
N ASP A 40 41.98 -61.49 -74.51
CA ASP A 40 41.86 -61.37 -73.05
C ASP A 40 42.43 -60.05 -72.55
N LEU A 41 43.63 -59.67 -73.03
CA LEU A 41 44.24 -58.40 -72.66
C LEU A 41 43.43 -57.20 -73.16
N SER A 42 42.88 -57.28 -74.37
CA SER A 42 42.05 -56.21 -74.93
C SER A 42 40.76 -56.01 -74.14
N ALA A 43 40.10 -57.10 -73.72
CA ALA A 43 38.87 -57.03 -72.93
C ALA A 43 39.10 -56.31 -71.59
N ILE A 44 40.16 -56.67 -70.87
CA ILE A 44 40.54 -56.03 -69.59
C ILE A 44 40.89 -54.55 -69.79
N LEU A 45 41.58 -54.20 -70.89
CA LEU A 45 41.91 -52.81 -71.22
C LEU A 45 40.67 -51.97 -71.55
N ASP A 46 39.69 -52.55 -72.25
CA ASP A 46 38.42 -51.88 -72.55
C ASP A 46 37.60 -51.67 -71.28
N ASP A 47 37.56 -52.65 -70.37
CA ASP A 47 36.93 -52.52 -69.06
C ASP A 47 37.60 -51.43 -68.20
N LEU A 48 38.94 -51.39 -68.15
CA LEU A 48 39.68 -50.31 -67.48
C LEU A 48 39.38 -48.93 -68.07
N LYS A 49 39.31 -48.85 -69.40
CA LYS A 49 39.05 -47.60 -70.13
C LYS A 49 37.64 -47.08 -69.87
N GLU A 50 36.68 -47.94 -69.60
CA GLU A 50 35.32 -47.55 -69.21
C GLU A 50 35.20 -47.26 -67.70
N ALA A 51 35.85 -48.05 -66.85
CA ALA A 51 35.72 -47.97 -65.39
C ALA A 51 36.45 -46.76 -64.79
N ILE A 52 37.68 -46.46 -65.22
CA ILE A 52 38.50 -45.37 -64.64
C ILE A 52 37.82 -43.99 -64.74
N PRO A 53 37.33 -43.54 -65.92
CA PRO A 53 36.68 -42.24 -66.02
C PRO A 53 35.41 -42.13 -65.17
N LYS A 54 34.65 -43.23 -65.05
CA LYS A 54 33.47 -43.29 -64.19
C LYS A 54 33.86 -43.13 -62.73
N GLU A 55 34.90 -43.83 -62.27
CA GLU A 55 35.33 -43.76 -60.88
C GLU A 55 35.93 -42.39 -60.52
N VAL A 56 36.72 -41.78 -61.42
CA VAL A 56 37.22 -40.41 -61.23
C VAL A 56 36.07 -39.41 -61.11
N LYS A 57 35.02 -39.55 -61.94
CA LYS A 57 33.81 -38.71 -61.86
C LYS A 57 33.06 -38.93 -60.55
N ASN A 58 32.96 -40.18 -60.09
CA ASN A 58 32.33 -40.53 -58.82
C ASN A 58 33.09 -39.92 -57.64
N ALA A 59 34.43 -40.04 -57.62
CA ALA A 59 35.28 -39.43 -56.60
C ALA A 59 35.15 -37.90 -56.59
N GLY A 60 35.08 -37.27 -57.77
CA GLY A 60 34.81 -35.84 -57.90
C GLY A 60 33.46 -35.43 -57.28
N LYS A 61 32.39 -36.18 -57.56
CA LYS A 61 31.08 -35.97 -56.93
C LYS A 61 31.14 -36.12 -55.41
N VAL A 62 31.83 -37.15 -54.89
CA VAL A 62 31.95 -37.33 -53.43
C VAL A 62 32.64 -36.14 -52.79
N LEU A 63 33.69 -35.61 -53.42
CA LEU A 63 34.40 -34.44 -52.94
C LEU A 63 33.51 -33.19 -52.95
N GLU A 64 32.71 -33.01 -54.00
CA GLU A 64 31.75 -31.91 -54.12
C GLU A 64 30.64 -32.03 -53.07
N ASP A 65 30.02 -33.19 -52.93
CA ASP A 65 29.03 -33.49 -51.90
C ASP A 65 29.60 -33.21 -50.50
N SER A 66 30.82 -33.66 -50.24
CA SER A 66 31.50 -33.43 -48.95
C SER A 66 31.77 -31.95 -48.70
N LYS A 67 32.14 -31.17 -49.71
CA LYS A 67 32.32 -29.72 -49.59
C LYS A 67 30.98 -29.03 -49.30
N ASN A 68 29.92 -29.44 -49.98
CA ASN A 68 28.58 -28.89 -49.78
C ASN A 68 28.09 -29.17 -48.35
N ILE A 69 28.23 -30.41 -47.88
CA ILE A 69 27.89 -30.79 -46.50
C ILE A 69 28.69 -29.96 -45.48
N LEU A 70 30.01 -29.81 -45.70
CA LEU A 70 30.86 -29.03 -44.81
C LEU A 70 30.45 -27.56 -44.75
N ASN A 71 30.10 -26.97 -45.91
CA ASN A 71 29.67 -25.58 -45.99
C ASN A 71 28.31 -25.38 -45.31
N SER A 72 27.33 -26.25 -45.57
CA SER A 72 26.03 -26.20 -44.90
C SER A 72 26.16 -26.37 -43.38
N ALA A 73 26.98 -27.33 -42.92
CA ALA A 73 27.23 -27.52 -41.49
C ALA A 73 27.88 -26.28 -40.83
N ARG A 74 28.76 -25.57 -41.56
CA ARG A 74 29.36 -24.33 -41.07
C ARG A 74 28.35 -23.18 -41.00
N GLU A 75 27.49 -23.04 -42.00
CA GLU A 75 26.42 -22.03 -41.99
C GLU A 75 25.42 -22.30 -40.86
N GLU A 76 24.97 -23.55 -40.68
CA GLU A 76 24.07 -23.93 -39.59
C GLU A 76 24.70 -23.70 -38.22
N ALA A 77 25.99 -24.02 -38.05
CA ALA A 77 26.71 -23.76 -36.81
C ALA A 77 26.81 -22.24 -36.54
N ALA A 78 27.14 -21.43 -37.54
CA ALA A 78 27.20 -19.99 -37.42
C ALA A 78 25.83 -19.40 -37.03
N ALA A 79 24.77 -19.81 -37.72
CA ALA A 79 23.40 -19.37 -37.43
C ALA A 79 22.94 -19.78 -36.02
N THR A 80 23.34 -20.97 -35.56
CA THR A 80 23.02 -21.45 -34.20
C THR A 80 23.72 -20.60 -33.14
N VAL A 81 25.00 -20.29 -33.35
CA VAL A 81 25.78 -19.43 -32.43
C VAL A 81 25.20 -18.02 -32.40
N GLU A 82 24.86 -17.45 -33.56
CA GLU A 82 24.24 -16.13 -33.65
C GLU A 82 22.91 -16.09 -32.90
N LYS A 83 22.04 -17.07 -33.12
CA LYS A 83 20.76 -17.19 -32.40
C LYS A 83 20.95 -17.32 -30.89
N ALA A 84 21.89 -18.16 -30.46
CA ALA A 84 22.18 -18.35 -29.04
C ALA A 84 22.70 -17.06 -28.39
N ASN A 85 23.55 -16.30 -29.08
CA ASN A 85 24.04 -15.01 -28.60
C ASN A 85 22.91 -13.98 -28.50
N ALA A 86 22.06 -13.87 -29.52
CA ALA A 86 20.91 -12.97 -29.51
C ALA A 86 19.92 -13.29 -28.38
N GLU A 87 19.66 -14.58 -28.14
CA GLU A 87 18.81 -15.04 -27.04
C GLU A 87 19.43 -14.76 -25.68
N ALA A 88 20.74 -14.96 -25.53
CA ALA A 88 21.46 -14.61 -24.31
C ALA A 88 21.41 -13.10 -24.02
N GLU A 89 21.63 -12.26 -25.02
CA GLU A 89 21.50 -10.80 -24.90
C GLU A 89 20.08 -10.37 -24.51
N HIS A 90 19.07 -11.00 -25.11
CA HIS A 90 17.67 -10.75 -24.76
C HIS A 90 17.38 -11.13 -23.30
N ILE A 91 17.81 -12.31 -22.85
CA ILE A 91 17.64 -12.76 -21.46
C ILE A 91 18.32 -11.80 -20.48
N ILE A 92 19.55 -11.38 -20.77
CA ILE A 92 20.29 -10.45 -19.91
C ILE A 92 19.57 -9.09 -19.84
N THR A 93 19.06 -8.60 -20.96
CA THR A 93 18.34 -7.32 -21.01
C THR A 93 17.04 -7.40 -20.20
N ALA A 94 16.23 -8.43 -20.43
CA ALA A 94 14.98 -8.64 -19.70
C ALA A 94 15.23 -8.81 -18.18
N ALA A 95 16.28 -9.53 -17.79
CA ALA A 95 16.64 -9.70 -16.38
C ALA A 95 17.06 -8.37 -15.73
N LYS A 96 17.79 -7.51 -16.45
CA LYS A 96 18.16 -6.18 -15.95
C LYS A 96 16.95 -5.27 -15.78
N GLU A 97 16.05 -5.23 -16.76
CA GLU A 97 14.83 -4.43 -16.69
C GLU A 97 13.95 -4.86 -15.52
N GLU A 98 13.81 -6.17 -15.30
CA GLU A 98 13.05 -6.73 -14.19
C GLU A 98 13.70 -6.42 -12.83
N ALA A 99 15.03 -6.55 -12.72
CA ALA A 99 15.76 -6.18 -11.51
C ALA A 99 15.57 -4.70 -11.17
N GLU A 100 15.68 -3.81 -12.16
CA GLU A 100 15.43 -2.39 -11.95
C GLU A 100 13.97 -2.11 -11.54
N ARG A 101 13.01 -2.85 -12.10
CA ARG A 101 11.59 -2.74 -11.74
C ARG A 101 11.39 -3.12 -10.27
N LEU A 102 12.00 -4.21 -9.81
CA LEU A 102 11.93 -4.66 -8.42
C LEU A 102 12.57 -3.65 -7.46
N VAL A 103 13.74 -3.13 -7.78
CA VAL A 103 14.41 -2.09 -6.96
C VAL A 103 13.55 -0.84 -6.85
N ARG A 104 12.95 -0.37 -7.96
CA ARG A 104 12.01 0.77 -7.92
C ARG A 104 10.79 0.47 -7.06
N GLN A 105 10.25 -0.74 -7.14
CA GLN A 105 9.10 -1.17 -6.34
C GLN A 105 9.44 -1.20 -4.85
N GLU A 106 10.60 -1.75 -4.46
CA GLU A 106 11.07 -1.75 -3.08
C GLU A 106 11.25 -0.34 -2.52
N GLU A 107 11.84 0.58 -3.29
CA GLU A 107 12.00 1.96 -2.84
C GLU A 107 10.65 2.67 -2.66
N ILE A 108 9.67 2.41 -3.53
CA ILE A 108 8.30 2.93 -3.37
C ILE A 108 7.67 2.40 -2.07
N VAL A 109 7.80 1.10 -1.80
CA VAL A 109 7.28 0.47 -0.57
C VAL A 109 7.96 1.09 0.66
N ARG A 110 9.30 1.22 0.63
CA ARG A 110 10.06 1.83 1.72
C ARG A 110 9.64 3.28 1.98
N GLN A 111 9.42 4.06 0.92
CA GLN A 111 8.91 5.44 1.04
C GLN A 111 7.50 5.48 1.61
N ALA A 112 6.61 4.58 1.17
CA ALA A 112 5.26 4.47 1.70
C ALA A 112 5.25 4.10 3.19
N GLU A 113 6.12 3.18 3.62
CA GLU A 113 6.28 2.80 5.04
C GLU A 113 6.78 3.97 5.89
N MET A 114 7.78 4.72 5.40
CA MET A 114 8.28 5.92 6.08
C MET A 114 7.17 6.96 6.24
N LEU A 115 6.42 7.24 5.16
CA LEU A 115 5.29 8.18 5.19
C LEU A 115 4.19 7.70 6.15
N ALA A 116 3.83 6.42 6.12
CA ALA A 116 2.83 5.86 7.02
C ALA A 116 3.25 5.99 8.49
N LYS A 117 4.54 5.77 8.79
CA LYS A 117 5.10 5.95 10.14
C LYS A 117 5.05 7.41 10.57
N ASP A 118 5.37 8.34 9.68
CA ASP A 118 5.33 9.77 9.97
C ASP A 118 3.89 10.26 10.22
N ILE A 119 2.94 9.86 9.37
CA ILE A 119 1.50 10.13 9.56
C ILE A 119 1.03 9.60 10.91
N LYS A 120 1.37 8.35 11.24
CA LYS A 120 0.99 7.74 12.52
C LYS A 120 1.55 8.52 13.71
N THR A 121 2.82 8.88 13.65
CA THR A 121 3.49 9.64 14.73
C THR A 121 2.89 11.03 14.88
N SER A 122 2.63 11.71 13.76
CA SER A 122 2.02 13.03 13.74
C SER A 122 0.59 13.00 14.27
N ALA A 123 -0.19 11.99 13.88
CA ALA A 123 -1.56 11.78 14.38
C ALA A 123 -1.59 11.52 15.88
N GLN A 124 -0.67 10.69 16.41
CA GLN A 124 -0.55 10.43 17.84
C GLN A 124 -0.21 11.71 18.62
N ARG A 125 0.75 12.50 18.13
CA ARG A 125 1.10 13.79 18.76
C ARG A 125 -0.09 14.75 18.77
N TYR A 126 -0.82 14.84 17.66
CA TYR A 126 -2.01 15.68 17.57
C TYR A 126 -3.12 15.21 18.50
N GLU A 127 -3.33 13.89 18.60
CA GLU A 127 -4.28 13.30 19.55
C GLU A 127 -3.96 13.67 21.00
N ASP A 128 -2.69 13.56 21.39
CA ASP A 128 -2.23 13.91 22.73
C ASP A 128 -2.43 15.39 23.04
N GLU A 129 -2.11 16.27 22.07
CA GLU A 129 -2.29 17.72 22.20
C GLU A 129 -3.77 18.09 22.37
N ILE A 130 -4.65 17.50 21.56
CA ILE A 130 -6.10 17.75 21.65
C ILE A 130 -6.66 17.24 22.97
N LYS A 131 -6.26 16.05 23.42
CA LYS A 131 -6.68 15.50 24.72
C LYS A 131 -6.26 16.41 25.87
N GLN A 132 -5.00 16.83 25.90
CA GLN A 132 -4.49 17.74 26.93
C GLN A 132 -5.22 19.08 26.90
N GLY A 133 -5.47 19.65 25.72
CA GLY A 133 -6.22 20.89 25.58
C GLY A 133 -7.67 20.75 26.04
N ALA A 134 -8.33 19.63 25.73
CA ALA A 134 -9.69 19.34 26.16
C ALA A 134 -9.79 19.16 27.68
N ASP A 135 -8.85 18.45 28.30
CA ASP A 135 -8.79 18.25 29.74
C ASP A 135 -8.60 19.60 30.46
N GLN A 136 -7.64 20.42 30.01
CA GLN A 136 -7.42 21.77 30.56
C GLN A 136 -8.65 22.66 30.42
N TYR A 137 -9.32 22.61 29.27
CA TYR A 137 -10.55 23.38 29.05
C TYR A 137 -11.67 22.91 29.98
N ALA A 138 -11.85 21.60 30.15
CA ALA A 138 -12.85 21.04 31.04
C ALA A 138 -12.60 21.44 32.51
N ASP A 139 -11.33 21.38 32.96
CA ASP A 139 -10.94 21.81 34.31
C ASP A 139 -11.17 23.31 34.52
N GLN A 140 -10.86 24.14 33.53
CA GLN A 140 -11.11 25.57 33.59
C GLN A 140 -12.62 25.87 33.69
N VAL A 141 -13.43 25.29 32.80
CA VAL A 141 -14.89 25.48 32.82
C VAL A 141 -15.49 25.03 34.14
N LYS A 142 -15.02 23.89 34.69
CA LYS A 142 -15.47 23.41 35.99
C LYS A 142 -15.12 24.38 37.11
N THR A 143 -13.90 24.90 37.11
CA THR A 143 -13.44 25.88 38.10
C THR A 143 -14.26 27.16 38.03
N ASP A 144 -14.46 27.70 36.83
CA ASP A 144 -15.25 28.92 36.61
C ASP A 144 -16.72 28.72 37.02
N SER A 145 -17.30 27.55 36.73
CA SER A 145 -18.67 27.21 37.11
C SER A 145 -18.83 27.10 38.63
N LEU A 146 -17.85 26.50 39.32
CA LEU A 146 -17.84 26.40 40.78
C LEU A 146 -17.68 27.79 41.42
N GLN A 147 -16.81 28.63 40.88
CA GLN A 147 -16.64 30.01 41.37
C GLN A 147 -17.93 30.81 41.20
N TYR A 148 -18.56 30.74 40.03
CA TYR A 148 -19.84 31.39 39.77
C TYR A 148 -20.94 30.93 40.74
N ALA A 149 -21.00 29.62 41.02
CA ALA A 149 -21.95 29.07 41.98
C ALA A 149 -21.68 29.60 43.40
N ASP A 150 -20.41 29.67 43.83
CA ASP A 150 -20.01 30.22 45.13
C ASP A 150 -20.38 31.70 45.26
N ASP A 151 -20.07 32.51 44.23
CA ASP A 151 -20.41 33.93 44.18
C ASP A 151 -21.93 34.14 44.29
N MET A 152 -22.72 33.33 43.57
CA MET A 152 -24.18 33.41 43.60
C MET A 152 -24.77 32.99 44.95
N LEU A 153 -24.23 31.94 45.56
CA LEU A 153 -24.59 31.52 46.91
C LEU A 153 -24.23 32.59 47.94
N GLY A 154 -23.07 33.23 47.82
CA GLY A 154 -22.67 34.35 48.65
C GLY A 154 -23.60 35.56 48.51
N TYR A 155 -23.97 35.92 47.27
CA TYR A 155 -24.94 36.96 47.00
C TYR A 155 -26.31 36.66 47.62
N LEU A 156 -26.82 35.44 47.44
CA LEU A 156 -28.08 35.00 48.03
C LEU A 156 -28.02 35.03 49.56
N GLY A 157 -26.91 34.57 50.15
CA GLY A 157 -26.67 34.61 51.59
C GLY A 157 -26.75 36.02 52.17
N ASN A 158 -26.06 36.98 51.53
CA ASN A 158 -26.08 38.39 51.92
C ASN A 158 -27.48 39.03 51.76
N SER A 159 -28.19 38.67 50.70
CA SER A 159 -29.56 39.14 50.45
C SER A 159 -30.53 38.62 51.51
N LEU A 160 -30.47 37.32 51.83
CA LEU A 160 -31.27 36.70 52.88
C LEU A 160 -30.96 37.28 54.27
N GLN A 161 -29.69 37.54 54.57
CA GLN A 161 -29.30 38.19 55.82
C GLN A 161 -29.89 39.61 55.93
N SER A 162 -29.85 40.38 54.84
CA SER A 162 -30.45 41.72 54.79
C SER A 162 -31.97 41.66 54.97
N ALA A 163 -32.64 40.69 54.34
CA ALA A 163 -34.07 40.47 54.48
C ALA A 163 -34.46 40.05 55.92
N LEU A 164 -33.70 39.16 56.54
CA LEU A 164 -33.90 38.75 57.94
C LEU A 164 -33.75 39.93 58.88
N ARG A 165 -32.70 40.75 58.71
CA ARG A 165 -32.49 41.96 59.50
C ARG A 165 -33.66 42.94 59.36
N ALA A 166 -34.16 43.16 58.15
CA ALA A 166 -35.34 44.00 57.93
C ALA A 166 -36.59 43.43 58.61
N ILE A 167 -36.78 42.11 58.62
CA ILE A 167 -37.88 41.45 59.35
C ILE A 167 -37.74 41.65 60.86
N GLU A 168 -36.53 41.50 61.41
CA GLU A 168 -36.25 41.74 62.84
C GLU A 168 -36.52 43.20 63.23
N GLU A 169 -36.04 44.15 62.43
CA GLU A 169 -36.29 45.59 62.61
C GLU A 169 -37.80 45.90 62.57
N ASN A 170 -38.53 45.37 61.59
CA ASN A 170 -39.99 45.49 61.49
C ASN A 170 -40.72 44.90 62.70
N ARG A 171 -40.30 43.71 63.16
CA ARG A 171 -40.89 43.06 64.34
C ARG A 171 -40.63 43.86 65.61
N SER A 172 -39.45 44.46 65.76
CA SER A 172 -39.14 45.36 66.87
C SER A 172 -40.07 46.58 66.84
N SER A 173 -40.17 47.24 65.68
CA SER A 173 -41.04 48.41 65.50
C SER A 173 -42.51 48.10 65.86
N VAL A 174 -43.06 46.99 65.38
CA VAL A 174 -44.44 46.56 65.72
C VAL A 174 -44.59 46.31 67.22
N ASN A 175 -43.59 45.70 67.88
CA ASN A 175 -43.64 45.50 69.33
C ASN A 175 -43.58 46.82 70.10
N ASP A 176 -42.78 47.78 69.63
CA ASP A 176 -42.66 49.10 70.23
C ASP A 176 -43.95 49.91 70.04
N GLU A 177 -44.57 49.87 68.85
CA GLU A 177 -45.90 50.42 68.59
C GLU A 177 -46.96 49.77 69.49
N ARG A 178 -46.94 48.45 69.65
CA ARG A 178 -47.86 47.73 70.54
C ARG A 178 -47.70 48.16 72.00
N LYS A 179 -46.47 48.37 72.49
CA LYS A 179 -46.22 48.91 73.84
C LYS A 179 -46.74 50.32 73.98
N SER A 180 -46.44 51.20 73.02
CA SER A 180 -46.94 52.58 72.98
C SER A 180 -48.48 52.63 72.98
N LEU A 181 -49.14 51.78 72.18
CA LEU A 181 -50.59 51.62 72.19
C LEU A 181 -51.13 51.15 73.55
N ALA A 182 -50.46 50.18 74.19
CA ALA A 182 -50.83 49.73 75.52
C ALA A 182 -50.73 50.87 76.56
N ASP A 183 -49.69 51.70 76.49
CA ASP A 183 -49.51 52.87 77.35
C ASP A 183 -50.58 53.95 77.09
N VAL A 184 -50.93 54.20 75.82
CA VAL A 184 -52.02 55.12 75.45
C VAL A 184 -53.38 54.62 75.94
N ILE A 185 -53.66 53.32 75.82
CA ILE A 185 -54.90 52.73 76.33
C ILE A 185 -54.93 52.82 77.86
N ALA A 186 -53.84 52.47 78.55
CA ALA A 186 -53.75 52.55 80.00
C ALA A 186 -53.92 53.99 80.53
N SER A 187 -53.40 55.00 79.82
CA SER A 187 -53.59 56.41 80.18
C SER A 187 -55.02 56.91 79.95
N ARG A 188 -55.72 56.45 78.89
CA ARG A 188 -57.14 56.75 78.68
C ARG A 188 -58.02 56.11 79.75
N VAL A 189 -57.77 54.85 80.13
CA VAL A 189 -58.53 54.17 81.19
C VAL A 189 -58.41 54.89 82.54
N LYS A 190 -57.28 55.55 82.83
CA LYS A 190 -57.12 56.40 84.03
C LYS A 190 -57.92 57.71 84.00
N HIS A 191 -58.28 58.23 82.82
CA HIS A 191 -59.03 59.49 82.66
C HIS A 191 -60.56 59.33 82.68
N VAL A 192 -61.09 58.10 82.68
CA VAL A 192 -62.54 57.81 82.64
C VAL A 192 -63.03 57.21 83.98
N ALA A 193 -62.51 57.70 85.10
CA ALA A 193 -63.13 57.46 86.42
C ALA A 193 -64.26 58.50 86.65
N PRO A 194 -65.42 58.11 87.21
CA PRO A 194 -66.64 58.91 87.18
C PRO A 194 -66.58 60.11 88.16
N GLN A 195 -67.00 61.29 87.70
CA GLN A 195 -67.25 62.46 88.56
C GLN A 195 -68.68 62.39 89.11
N GLU A 196 -68.78 62.53 90.43
CA GLU A 196 -69.98 62.43 91.27
C GLU A 196 -71.02 63.52 90.96
N GLU A 197 -72.30 63.13 91.05
CA GLU A 197 -73.48 64.01 91.06
C GLU A 197 -73.53 64.89 92.32
N GLU A 198 -73.88 66.17 92.19
CA GLU A 198 -74.50 66.95 93.27
C GLU A 198 -75.56 67.93 92.72
N PRO A 199 -76.60 68.26 93.51
CA PRO A 199 -77.98 68.27 93.03
C PRO A 199 -78.57 69.66 92.77
N ALA A 200 -79.70 69.64 92.06
CA ALA A 200 -80.51 70.78 91.65
C ALA A 200 -81.26 71.48 92.79
N GLU A 201 -81.45 72.80 92.67
CA GLU A 201 -82.50 73.58 93.34
C GLU A 201 -83.41 74.29 92.32
N PRO A 202 -84.69 74.58 92.65
CA PRO A 202 -85.75 74.61 91.65
C PRO A 202 -86.52 75.95 91.53
N VAL A 203 -87.28 76.03 90.43
CA VAL A 203 -88.49 76.81 90.11
C VAL A 203 -88.39 78.33 89.90
N ALA A 204 -88.81 78.79 88.71
CA ALA A 204 -89.93 79.74 88.57
C ALA A 204 -90.48 79.72 87.14
N ALA A 205 -91.81 79.65 87.04
CA ALA A 205 -92.62 79.63 85.83
C ALA A 205 -92.96 81.05 85.35
N GLU A 206 -93.62 81.09 84.18
CA GLU A 206 -94.37 82.22 83.59
C GLU A 206 -93.49 83.37 83.03
N GLU A 207 -93.75 83.95 81.86
CA GLU A 207 -94.94 83.98 81.02
C GLU A 207 -94.51 84.44 79.60
N LYS A 208 -95.26 84.02 78.58
CA LYS A 208 -95.37 84.63 77.24
C LYS A 208 -95.83 86.11 77.36
N PRO A 209 -95.97 86.96 76.29
CA PRO A 209 -96.02 86.67 74.84
C PRO A 209 -95.35 87.73 73.90
N ALA A 210 -95.57 87.49 72.59
CA ALA A 210 -95.91 88.44 71.51
C ALA A 210 -94.75 88.87 70.60
N ASP A 211 -94.80 88.43 69.33
CA ASP A 211 -95.11 89.24 68.12
C ASP A 211 -94.11 90.41 67.97
N GLU A 212 -93.26 90.44 66.94
CA GLU A 212 -93.57 90.48 65.51
C GLU A 212 -92.32 90.08 64.68
#